data_AF-A0A2D5I2A6-F1
#
_entry.id   AF-A0A2D5I2A6-F1
#
_cell.length_a   1.000
_cell.length_b   1.000
_cell.length_c   1.000
_cell.angle_alpha   90.00
_cell.angle_beta   90.00
_cell.angle_gamma   90.00
#
_symmetry.space_group_name_H-M   'P 1'
#
loop_
_entity.id
_entity.type
_entity.pdbx_description
1 polymer ?
#
loop_
_entity_poly.entity_id
_entity_poly.type
_entity_poly.pdbx_seq_one_letter_code
_entity_poly.pdbx_strand_id
1 'polypeptide(L)'
;MSGRGSNMLSIIKTCRAFEWPIEVLGVIADKKCEATVNAEKMGVRNKVVNKEDYKPVEFQYRLSESIKEVNPDLIVLAGFMAILKEQFFHDLFHIMVNIHPSLLPKFPGLNTHKRALESKETVHGASVHSVRGPIDSGPIICQGKLNIRSNDNPESLGIRVLKIEHMIFPMAVGAVLSGKVRLVDDKWTISNHLNDSWYKADFKESYDFSDCGFSS
;
A
#
# COMPACT_ATOMS: atom_id res chain seq x y z
N MET A 1 5.67 4.60 7.52
CA MET A 1 6.62 5.06 6.48
C MET A 1 8.06 4.87 6.91
N SER A 2 9.00 4.61 5.97
CA SER A 2 10.44 4.51 6.26
C SER A 2 11.36 5.25 5.27
N GLY A 3 10.82 5.98 4.30
CA GLY A 3 11.61 6.54 3.19
C GLY A 3 10.96 7.73 2.49
N ARG A 4 11.00 7.76 1.15
CA ARG A 4 10.59 8.88 0.29
C ARG A 4 9.09 9.25 0.41
N GLY A 5 8.25 8.23 0.54
CA GLY A 5 6.80 8.39 0.64
C GLY A 5 6.09 8.76 -0.66
N SER A 6 6.62 8.36 -1.81
CA SER A 6 5.96 8.59 -3.11
C SER A 6 4.61 7.88 -3.22
N ASN A 7 4.45 6.66 -2.68
CA ASN A 7 3.16 5.96 -2.58
C ASN A 7 2.16 6.68 -1.65
N MET A 8 2.62 7.24 -0.53
CA MET A 8 1.76 8.07 0.34
C MET A 8 1.28 9.32 -0.41
N LEU A 9 2.18 9.99 -1.13
CA LEU A 9 1.83 11.13 -1.95
C LEU A 9 0.84 10.78 -3.07
N SER A 10 0.99 9.63 -3.73
CA SER A 10 0.04 9.21 -4.77
C SER A 10 -1.35 8.98 -4.18
N ILE A 11 -1.46 8.39 -2.99
CA ILE A 11 -2.73 8.22 -2.28
C ILE A 11 -3.37 9.57 -1.98
N ILE A 12 -2.66 10.47 -1.29
CA ILE A 12 -3.19 11.80 -0.92
C ILE A 12 -3.65 12.58 -2.16
N LYS A 13 -2.83 12.59 -3.22
CA LYS A 13 -3.15 13.30 -4.46
C LYS A 13 -4.36 12.70 -5.16
N THR A 14 -4.46 11.38 -5.20
CA THR A 14 -5.60 10.69 -5.84
C THR A 14 -6.89 11.01 -5.10
N CYS A 15 -6.91 10.85 -3.76
CA CYS A 15 -8.12 11.16 -2.98
C CYS A 15 -8.59 12.60 -3.21
N ARG A 16 -7.67 13.57 -3.27
CA ARG A 16 -8.01 14.98 -3.53
C ARG A 16 -8.46 15.24 -4.96
N ALA A 17 -7.78 14.67 -5.95
CA ALA A 17 -8.09 14.89 -7.36
C ALA A 17 -9.47 14.36 -7.74
N PHE A 18 -9.90 13.25 -7.12
CA PHE A 18 -11.22 12.66 -7.31
C PHE A 18 -12.26 13.11 -6.29
N GLU A 19 -11.92 14.07 -5.42
CA GLU A 19 -12.81 14.54 -4.34
C GLU A 19 -13.41 13.40 -3.51
N TRP A 20 -12.65 12.31 -3.34
CA TRP A 20 -13.09 11.16 -2.58
C TRP A 20 -13.31 11.56 -1.12
N PRO A 21 -14.37 11.04 -0.46
CA PRO A 21 -14.64 11.28 0.96
C PRO A 21 -13.69 10.47 1.86
N ILE A 22 -12.40 10.48 1.54
CA ILE A 22 -11.32 9.78 2.26
C ILE A 22 -10.39 10.84 2.84
N GLU A 23 -10.27 10.86 4.17
CA GLU A 23 -9.32 11.71 4.87
C GLU A 23 -8.07 10.91 5.25
N VAL A 24 -6.89 11.44 4.94
CA VAL A 24 -5.62 10.90 5.45
C VAL A 24 -5.37 11.50 6.84
N LEU A 25 -5.81 10.79 7.87
CA LEU A 25 -5.79 11.27 9.27
C LEU A 25 -4.38 11.52 9.83
N GLY A 26 -3.39 10.75 9.37
CA GLY A 26 -2.02 10.93 9.82
C GLY A 26 -1.00 10.02 9.15
N VAL A 27 0.27 10.40 9.28
CA VAL A 27 1.43 9.64 8.79
C VAL A 27 2.31 9.26 9.96
N ILE A 28 2.49 7.95 10.17
CA ILE A 28 3.39 7.44 11.22
C ILE A 28 4.66 6.87 10.56
N ALA A 29 5.82 7.30 11.03
CA ALA A 29 7.12 6.88 10.50
C ALA A 29 8.02 6.24 11.57
N ASP A 30 8.82 5.24 11.17
CA ASP A 30 9.78 4.55 12.07
C ASP A 30 11.10 5.33 12.25
N LYS A 31 11.24 6.45 11.54
CA LYS A 31 12.34 7.40 11.62
C LYS A 31 11.97 8.69 10.90
N LYS A 32 12.70 9.76 11.16
CA LYS A 32 12.61 10.99 10.36
C LYS A 32 13.02 10.67 8.92
N CYS A 33 12.18 11.02 7.95
CA CYS A 33 12.40 10.73 6.54
C CYS A 33 11.69 11.75 5.65
N GLU A 34 11.97 11.73 4.35
CA GLU A 34 11.32 12.62 3.38
C GLU A 34 9.79 12.53 3.42
N ALA A 35 9.22 11.35 3.72
CA ALA A 35 7.78 11.17 3.82
C ALA A 35 7.12 12.09 4.87
N THR A 36 7.77 12.35 6.02
CA THR A 36 7.18 13.22 7.05
C THR A 36 7.15 14.68 6.61
N VAL A 37 8.23 15.14 5.96
CA VAL A 37 8.30 16.48 5.35
C VAL A 37 7.24 16.63 4.25
N ASN A 38 7.06 15.58 3.44
CA ASN A 38 6.05 15.57 2.38
C ASN A 38 4.62 15.55 2.95
N ALA A 39 4.38 14.87 4.06
CA ALA A 39 3.09 14.89 4.76
C ALA A 39 2.75 16.30 5.26
N GLU A 40 3.70 16.99 5.90
CA GLU A 40 3.55 18.39 6.34
C GLU A 40 3.21 19.33 5.19
N LYS A 41 3.92 19.23 4.07
CA LYS A 41 3.63 20.01 2.85
C LYS A 41 2.24 19.77 2.29
N MET A 42 1.69 18.58 2.53
CA MET A 42 0.33 18.25 2.14
C MET A 42 -0.70 18.62 3.22
N GLY A 43 -0.30 19.20 4.36
CA GLY A 43 -1.21 19.51 5.46
C GLY A 43 -1.67 18.30 6.27
N VAL A 44 -0.94 17.18 6.18
CA VAL A 44 -1.24 15.93 6.90
C VAL A 44 -0.40 15.85 8.16
N ARG A 45 -1.05 15.59 9.30
CA ARG A 45 -0.35 15.41 10.58
C ARG A 45 0.60 14.22 10.48
N ASN A 46 1.77 14.32 11.10
CA ASN A 46 2.71 13.20 11.15
C ASN A 46 3.30 13.01 12.55
N LYS A 47 3.67 11.76 12.86
CA LYS A 47 4.33 11.35 14.10
C LYS A 47 5.50 10.45 13.75
N VAL A 48 6.66 10.73 14.34
CA VAL A 48 7.83 9.85 14.25
C VAL A 48 7.90 9.04 15.53
N VAL A 49 7.81 7.72 15.40
CA VAL A 49 8.16 6.77 16.45
C VAL A 49 9.51 6.22 16.05
N ASN A 50 10.60 6.84 16.50
CA ASN A 50 11.93 6.45 16.04
C ASN A 50 12.28 5.05 16.59
N LYS A 51 12.47 4.08 15.71
CA LYS A 51 12.74 2.69 16.10
C LYS A 51 14.05 2.52 16.86
N GLU A 52 15.01 3.42 16.66
CA GLU A 52 16.34 3.35 17.28
C GLU A 52 16.28 3.73 18.77
N ASP A 53 15.22 4.41 19.21
CA ASP A 53 15.05 4.87 20.58
C ASP A 53 14.50 3.75 21.50
N TYR A 54 14.09 2.60 20.94
CA TYR A 54 13.34 1.58 21.67
C TYR A 54 13.82 0.16 21.37
N LYS A 55 13.61 -0.74 22.34
CA LYS A 55 13.69 -2.19 22.09
C LYS A 55 12.56 -2.62 21.14
N PRO A 56 12.71 -3.72 20.37
CA PRO A 56 11.72 -4.11 19.36
C PRO A 56 10.27 -4.29 19.86
N VAL A 57 10.08 -4.74 21.11
CA VAL A 57 8.75 -4.89 21.71
C VAL A 57 8.16 -3.53 22.08
N GLU A 58 8.97 -2.67 22.69
CA GLU A 58 8.54 -1.31 23.06
C GLU A 58 8.26 -0.46 21.82
N PHE A 59 9.08 -0.56 20.77
CA PHE A 59 8.83 0.10 19.49
C PHE A 59 7.44 -0.23 18.93
N GLN A 60 7.09 -1.52 18.88
CA GLN A 60 5.79 -1.97 18.38
C GLN A 60 4.64 -1.50 19.27
N TYR A 61 4.82 -1.50 20.59
CA TYR A 61 3.84 -0.93 21.51
C TYR A 61 3.59 0.56 21.22
N ARG A 62 4.66 1.38 21.14
CA ARG A 62 4.56 2.83 20.84
C ARG A 62 3.93 3.09 19.47
N LEU A 63 4.23 2.24 18.49
CA LEU A 63 3.63 2.30 17.16
C LEU A 63 2.13 2.03 17.22
N SER A 64 1.71 1.00 17.96
CA SER A 64 0.29 0.65 18.14
C SER A 64 -0.48 1.76 18.86
N GLU A 65 0.07 2.35 19.92
CA GLU A 65 -0.55 3.46 20.65
C GLU A 65 -0.74 4.67 19.73
N SER A 66 0.27 4.98 18.91
CA SER A 66 0.18 6.08 17.93
C SER A 66 -0.89 5.84 16.87
N ILE A 67 -1.15 4.58 16.49
CA ILE A 67 -2.23 4.23 15.57
C ILE A 67 -3.60 4.35 16.26
N LYS A 68 -3.72 3.85 17.49
CA LYS A 68 -4.95 3.92 18.30
C LYS A 68 -5.36 5.36 18.61
N GLU A 69 -4.41 6.25 18.89
CA GLU A 69 -4.65 7.69 19.06
C GLU A 69 -5.29 8.33 17.81
N VAL A 70 -4.93 7.85 16.61
CA VAL A 70 -5.48 8.33 15.34
C VAL A 70 -6.84 7.69 15.04
N ASN A 71 -7.05 6.44 15.47
CA ASN A 71 -8.26 5.64 15.26
C ASN A 71 -8.74 5.57 13.78
N PRO A 72 -7.92 5.05 12.85
CA PRO A 72 -8.26 5.03 11.42
C PRO A 72 -9.16 3.86 11.03
N ASP A 73 -9.93 3.99 9.94
CA ASP A 73 -10.68 2.87 9.34
C ASP A 73 -9.76 1.87 8.60
N LEU A 74 -8.63 2.35 8.08
CA LEU A 74 -7.67 1.57 7.30
C LEU A 74 -6.22 2.00 7.61
N ILE A 75 -5.34 1.02 7.79
CA ILE A 75 -3.90 1.23 7.93
C ILE A 75 -3.20 0.91 6.59
N VAL A 76 -2.35 1.82 6.12
CA VAL A 76 -1.66 1.69 4.83
C VAL A 76 -0.15 1.67 5.01
N LEU A 77 0.49 0.54 4.69
CA LEU A 77 1.94 0.39 4.69
C LEU A 77 2.50 0.85 3.33
N ALA A 78 2.79 2.16 3.21
CA ALA A 78 3.35 2.75 2.00
C ALA A 78 4.89 2.82 2.05
N GLY A 79 5.55 1.66 1.96
CA GLY A 79 7.02 1.58 2.07
C GLY A 79 7.49 1.65 3.52
N PHE A 80 6.85 0.88 4.40
CA PHE A 80 7.26 0.68 5.78
C PHE A 80 8.16 -0.57 5.88
N MET A 81 9.39 -0.38 6.37
CA MET A 81 10.44 -1.40 6.27
C MET A 81 10.70 -2.15 7.59
N ALA A 82 10.11 -1.70 8.70
CA ALA A 82 10.25 -2.39 9.97
C ALA A 82 9.40 -3.66 9.99
N ILE A 83 9.99 -4.77 10.47
CA ILE A 83 9.30 -6.04 10.61
C ILE A 83 8.32 -5.95 11.78
N LEU A 84 7.04 -6.22 11.51
CA LEU A 84 5.98 -6.30 12.49
C LEU A 84 5.82 -7.76 12.94
N LYS A 85 5.78 -8.00 14.25
CA LYS A 85 5.58 -9.33 14.83
C LYS A 85 4.10 -9.62 14.99
N GLU A 86 3.76 -10.90 15.12
CA GLU A 86 2.38 -11.38 15.29
C GLU A 86 1.60 -10.62 16.37
N GLN A 87 2.25 -10.32 17.52
CA GLN A 87 1.62 -9.58 18.62
C GLN A 87 1.13 -8.18 18.21
N PHE A 88 1.82 -7.50 17.28
CA PHE A 88 1.40 -6.17 16.82
C PHE A 88 0.05 -6.20 16.12
N PHE A 89 -0.28 -7.29 15.43
CA PHE A 89 -1.54 -7.42 14.71
C PHE A 89 -2.70 -7.73 15.66
N HIS A 90 -2.47 -8.44 16.77
CA HIS A 90 -3.51 -8.76 17.75
C HIS A 90 -4.06 -7.51 18.45
N ASP A 91 -3.21 -6.50 18.65
CA ASP A 91 -3.57 -5.28 19.36
C ASP A 91 -4.33 -4.26 18.48
N LEU A 92 -4.54 -4.57 17.19
CA LEU A 92 -5.14 -3.68 16.20
C LEU A 92 -6.35 -4.35 15.51
N PHE A 93 -7.55 -3.80 15.72
CA PHE A 93 -8.80 -4.29 15.12
C PHE A 93 -9.05 -3.76 13.69
N HIS A 94 -8.01 -3.34 12.98
CA HIS A 94 -8.13 -2.63 11.70
C HIS A 94 -7.64 -3.48 10.51
N ILE A 95 -8.21 -3.20 9.34
CA ILE A 95 -7.65 -3.72 8.08
C ILE A 95 -6.33 -3.01 7.82
N MET A 96 -5.31 -3.77 7.44
CA MET A 96 -4.01 -3.25 7.03
C MET A 96 -3.72 -3.70 5.60
N VAL A 97 -3.23 -2.79 4.77
CA VAL A 97 -2.84 -3.08 3.39
C VAL A 97 -1.41 -2.64 3.12
N ASN A 98 -0.71 -3.39 2.29
CA ASN A 98 0.66 -3.11 1.85
C ASN A 98 0.74 -3.18 0.32
N ILE A 99 1.65 -2.39 -0.25
CA ILE A 99 2.07 -2.51 -1.64
C ILE A 99 3.43 -3.19 -1.69
N HIS A 100 3.54 -4.26 -2.48
CA HIS A 100 4.77 -5.02 -2.65
C HIS A 100 5.23 -4.99 -4.10
N PRO A 101 6.50 -4.66 -4.40
CA PRO A 101 7.01 -4.48 -5.77
C PRO A 101 7.28 -5.80 -6.50
N SER A 102 6.34 -6.74 -6.45
CA SER A 102 6.33 -7.94 -7.29
C SER A 102 4.91 -8.44 -7.52
N LEU A 103 4.76 -9.40 -8.45
CA LEU A 103 3.54 -10.17 -8.64
C LEU A 103 3.52 -11.35 -7.66
N LEU A 104 3.08 -11.11 -6.42
CA LEU A 104 2.95 -12.15 -5.40
C LEU A 104 2.13 -13.34 -5.92
N PRO A 105 2.50 -14.59 -5.57
CA PRO A 105 3.49 -14.99 -4.56
C PRO A 105 4.96 -14.95 -5.04
N LYS A 106 5.26 -14.47 -6.26
CA LYS A 106 6.65 -14.39 -6.72
C LYS A 106 7.42 -13.31 -5.96
N PHE A 107 8.67 -13.62 -5.61
CA PHE A 107 9.64 -12.68 -5.03
C PHE A 107 9.14 -11.93 -3.77
N PRO A 108 8.71 -12.61 -2.69
CA PRO A 108 8.46 -11.95 -1.41
C PRO A 108 9.76 -11.35 -0.85
N GLY A 109 9.66 -10.29 -0.05
CA GLY A 109 10.82 -9.59 0.54
C GLY A 109 11.60 -8.70 -0.44
N LEU A 110 12.90 -8.54 -0.20
CA LEU A 110 13.69 -7.48 -0.84
C LEU A 110 14.20 -7.83 -2.25
N ASN A 111 14.69 -6.80 -2.95
CA ASN A 111 15.39 -6.89 -4.25
C ASN A 111 14.57 -7.54 -5.37
N THR A 112 13.26 -7.31 -5.38
CA THR A 112 12.31 -7.97 -6.29
C THR A 112 12.66 -7.76 -7.76
N HIS A 113 13.01 -6.54 -8.17
CA HIS A 113 13.33 -6.20 -9.56
C HIS A 113 14.58 -6.93 -10.06
N LYS A 114 15.64 -6.97 -9.23
CA LYS A 114 16.88 -7.70 -9.53
C LYS A 114 16.58 -9.19 -9.69
N ARG A 115 15.83 -9.77 -8.75
CA ARG A 115 15.45 -11.20 -8.78
C ARG A 115 14.59 -11.54 -9.98
N ALA A 116 13.68 -10.66 -10.41
CA ALA A 116 12.86 -10.85 -11.60
C ALA A 116 13.72 -10.90 -12.88
N LEU A 117 14.70 -9.99 -13.01
CA LEU A 117 15.64 -9.95 -14.13
C LEU A 117 16.57 -11.17 -14.16
N GLU A 118 17.13 -11.54 -13.00
CA GLU A 118 17.99 -12.74 -12.86
C GLU A 118 17.23 -14.03 -13.19
N SER A 119 15.94 -14.07 -12.87
CA SER A 119 15.04 -15.19 -13.19
C SER A 119 14.51 -15.16 -14.64
N LYS A 120 14.93 -14.17 -15.44
CA LYS A 120 14.51 -13.99 -16.85
C LYS A 120 12.99 -13.92 -17.03
N GLU A 121 12.30 -13.32 -16.06
CA GLU A 121 10.86 -13.08 -16.18
C GLU A 121 10.59 -12.16 -17.39
N THR A 122 9.49 -12.41 -18.10
CA THR A 122 9.03 -11.53 -19.18
C THR A 122 8.01 -10.50 -18.67
N VAL A 123 7.42 -10.74 -17.49
CA VAL A 123 6.41 -9.91 -16.85
C VAL A 123 6.79 -9.67 -15.40
N HIS A 124 6.63 -8.43 -14.94
CA HIS A 124 6.80 -8.04 -13.54
C HIS A 124 5.71 -7.03 -13.15
N GLY A 125 5.71 -6.54 -11.92
CA GLY A 125 4.63 -5.70 -11.45
C GLY A 125 4.66 -5.47 -9.95
N ALA A 126 3.51 -5.09 -9.41
CA ALA A 126 3.30 -4.87 -7.99
C ALA A 126 1.97 -5.47 -7.53
N SER A 127 1.88 -5.80 -6.25
CA SER A 127 0.70 -6.39 -5.61
C SER A 127 0.27 -5.54 -4.42
N VAL A 128 -1.01 -5.16 -4.36
CA VAL A 128 -1.61 -4.67 -3.12
C VAL A 128 -2.24 -5.85 -2.40
N HIS A 129 -1.92 -6.03 -1.13
CA HIS A 129 -2.42 -7.16 -0.35
C HIS A 129 -2.70 -6.76 1.09
N SER A 130 -3.55 -7.55 1.76
CA SER A 130 -3.71 -7.43 3.20
C SER A 130 -2.43 -7.81 3.93
N VAL A 131 -2.12 -7.10 5.01
CA VAL A 131 -1.02 -7.51 5.90
C VAL A 131 -1.53 -8.62 6.82
N ARG A 132 -0.76 -9.70 6.87
CA ARG A 132 -0.95 -10.88 7.72
C ARG A 132 0.40 -11.26 8.31
N GLY A 133 0.40 -12.29 9.16
CA GLY A 133 1.59 -12.79 9.85
C GLY A 133 2.83 -12.93 8.95
N PRO A 134 3.01 -14.00 8.17
CA PRO A 134 4.19 -14.14 7.32
C PRO A 134 4.34 -12.97 6.33
N ILE A 135 5.58 -12.56 6.07
CA ILE A 135 5.91 -11.44 5.17
C ILE A 135 5.29 -11.67 3.79
N ASP A 136 4.60 -10.64 3.26
CA ASP A 136 4.01 -10.60 1.92
C ASP A 136 3.10 -11.79 1.57
N SER A 137 2.38 -12.33 2.55
CA SER A 137 1.59 -13.56 2.40
C SER A 137 0.08 -13.37 2.45
N GLY A 138 -0.40 -12.16 2.75
CA GLY A 138 -1.82 -11.95 2.94
C GLY A 138 -2.60 -11.91 1.61
N PRO A 139 -3.94 -12.00 1.69
CA PRO A 139 -4.83 -11.99 0.53
C PRO A 139 -4.57 -10.79 -0.40
N ILE A 140 -4.37 -11.09 -1.68
CA ILE A 140 -4.15 -10.09 -2.72
C ILE A 140 -5.48 -9.36 -2.99
N ILE A 141 -5.43 -8.02 -2.96
CA ILE A 141 -6.54 -7.15 -3.37
C ILE A 141 -6.48 -6.96 -4.88
N CYS A 142 -5.31 -6.59 -5.40
CA CYS A 142 -5.09 -6.39 -6.82
C CYS A 142 -3.62 -6.47 -7.19
N GLN A 143 -3.37 -6.61 -8.49
CA GLN A 143 -2.03 -6.57 -9.06
C GLN A 143 -2.03 -5.70 -10.32
N GLY A 144 -0.94 -4.99 -10.52
CA GLY A 144 -0.65 -4.32 -11.78
C GLY A 144 0.58 -4.95 -12.40
N LYS A 145 0.53 -5.22 -13.70
CA LYS A 145 1.58 -5.91 -14.46
C LYS A 145 2.17 -5.02 -15.55
N LEU A 146 3.41 -5.31 -15.91
CA LEU A 146 4.09 -4.73 -17.07
C LEU A 146 5.03 -5.76 -17.70
N ASN A 147 5.27 -5.61 -19.00
CA ASN A 147 6.32 -6.39 -19.67
C ASN A 147 7.70 -5.85 -19.31
N ILE A 148 8.62 -6.74 -18.94
CA ILE A 148 10.04 -6.40 -18.80
C ILE A 148 10.59 -6.10 -20.21
N ARG A 149 11.27 -4.97 -20.35
CA ARG A 149 11.93 -4.57 -21.61
C ARG A 149 13.30 -5.22 -21.68
N SER A 150 13.78 -5.49 -22.90
CA SER A 150 15.09 -6.09 -23.13
C SER A 150 16.27 -5.29 -22.55
N ASN A 151 16.10 -3.98 -22.37
CA ASN A 151 17.09 -3.07 -21.82
C ASN A 151 16.81 -2.66 -20.36
N ASP A 152 15.85 -3.28 -19.68
CA ASP A 152 15.61 -3.00 -18.27
C ASP A 152 16.80 -3.50 -17.42
N ASN A 153 17.28 -2.62 -16.55
CA ASN A 153 18.07 -2.94 -15.36
C ASN A 153 17.20 -2.79 -14.09
N PRO A 154 17.66 -3.19 -12.89
CA PRO A 154 16.83 -3.14 -11.67
C PRO A 154 16.26 -1.74 -11.36
N GLU A 155 17.01 -0.68 -11.66
CA GLU A 155 16.58 0.70 -11.41
C GLU A 155 15.49 1.14 -12.39
N SER A 156 15.73 1.00 -13.70
CA SER A 156 14.76 1.34 -14.75
C SER A 156 13.47 0.51 -14.64
N LEU A 157 13.57 -0.78 -14.31
CA LEU A 157 12.42 -1.63 -13.99
C LEU A 157 11.69 -1.11 -12.76
N GLY A 158 12.41 -0.76 -11.70
CA GLY A 158 11.83 -0.21 -10.48
C GLY A 158 11.09 1.12 -10.70
N ILE A 159 11.61 2.02 -11.53
CA ILE A 159 10.93 3.27 -11.90
C ILE A 159 9.60 2.96 -12.61
N ARG A 160 9.58 1.95 -13.49
CA ARG A 160 8.36 1.57 -14.22
C ARG A 160 7.35 0.86 -13.31
N VAL A 161 7.80 -0.02 -12.41
CA VAL A 161 6.95 -0.66 -11.40
C VAL A 161 6.38 0.38 -10.43
N LEU A 162 7.17 1.37 -10.02
CA LEU A 162 6.71 2.44 -9.13
C LEU A 162 5.54 3.25 -9.73
N LYS A 163 5.52 3.45 -11.06
CA LYS A 163 4.36 4.04 -11.74
C LYS A 163 3.11 3.17 -11.59
N ILE A 164 3.26 1.85 -11.67
CA ILE A 164 2.17 0.91 -11.42
C ILE A 164 1.71 0.99 -9.96
N GLU A 165 2.62 1.01 -8.99
CA GLU A 165 2.29 1.19 -7.57
C GLU A 165 1.48 2.47 -7.32
N HIS A 166 1.90 3.58 -7.92
CA HIS A 166 1.22 4.87 -7.79
C HIS A 166 -0.21 4.85 -8.35
N MET A 167 -0.52 3.94 -9.27
CA MET A 167 -1.87 3.73 -9.77
C MET A 167 -2.64 2.75 -8.87
N ILE A 168 -2.13 1.53 -8.67
CA ILE A 168 -2.92 0.45 -8.06
C ILE A 168 -3.14 0.64 -6.56
N PHE A 169 -2.23 1.32 -5.88
CA PHE A 169 -2.32 1.43 -4.43
C PHE A 169 -3.41 2.40 -3.96
N PRO A 170 -3.54 3.63 -4.49
CA PRO A 170 -4.71 4.46 -4.22
C PRO A 170 -6.03 3.80 -4.62
N MET A 171 -6.05 3.07 -5.75
CA MET A 171 -7.25 2.37 -6.22
C MET A 171 -7.71 1.30 -5.24
N ALA A 172 -6.77 0.51 -4.70
CA ALA A 172 -7.08 -0.49 -3.69
C ALA A 172 -7.56 0.16 -2.39
N VAL A 173 -6.94 1.25 -1.95
CA VAL A 173 -7.39 2.01 -0.77
C VAL A 173 -8.83 2.49 -0.94
N GLY A 174 -9.16 3.11 -2.08
CA GLY A 174 -10.52 3.55 -2.38
C GLY A 174 -11.51 2.38 -2.47
N ALA A 175 -11.11 1.25 -3.07
CA ALA A 175 -11.96 0.07 -3.19
C ALA A 175 -12.28 -0.56 -1.83
N VAL A 176 -11.31 -0.59 -0.91
CA VAL A 176 -11.50 -1.10 0.45
C VAL A 176 -12.40 -0.16 1.26
N LEU A 177 -12.13 1.16 1.24
CA LEU A 177 -12.89 2.14 2.01
C LEU A 177 -14.31 2.39 1.48
N SER A 178 -14.54 2.24 0.18
CA SER A 178 -15.89 2.31 -0.41
C SER A 178 -16.74 1.07 -0.18
N GLY A 179 -16.14 -0.02 0.32
CA GLY A 179 -16.80 -1.33 0.38
C GLY A 179 -16.95 -2.02 -0.99
N LYS A 180 -16.35 -1.46 -2.06
CA LYS A 180 -16.36 -2.08 -3.41
C LYS A 180 -15.77 -3.48 -3.40
N VAL A 181 -14.75 -3.70 -2.56
CA VAL A 181 -14.22 -5.02 -2.27
C VAL A 181 -14.38 -5.32 -0.79
N ARG A 182 -14.63 -6.59 -0.48
CA ARG A 182 -14.70 -7.10 0.89
C ARG A 182 -13.91 -8.39 1.01
N LEU A 183 -13.32 -8.60 2.18
CA LEU A 183 -12.61 -9.84 2.49
C LEU A 183 -13.61 -10.90 2.95
N VAL A 184 -13.73 -12.00 2.21
CA VAL A 184 -14.58 -13.17 2.52
C VAL A 184 -13.72 -14.42 2.40
N ASP A 185 -13.70 -15.25 3.44
CA ASP A 185 -12.94 -16.52 3.46
C ASP A 185 -11.48 -16.35 2.98
N ASP A 186 -10.81 -15.33 3.51
CA ASP A 186 -9.42 -14.95 3.19
C ASP A 186 -9.19 -14.61 1.70
N LYS A 187 -10.23 -14.13 1.01
CA LYS A 187 -10.17 -13.65 -0.37
C LYS A 187 -10.90 -12.33 -0.54
N TRP A 188 -10.27 -11.39 -1.24
CA TRP A 188 -10.95 -10.16 -1.62
C TRP A 188 -11.93 -10.46 -2.76
N THR A 189 -13.20 -10.12 -2.52
CA THR A 189 -14.30 -10.34 -3.46
C THR A 189 -14.96 -9.01 -3.78
N ILE A 190 -15.43 -8.87 -5.02
CA ILE A 190 -16.23 -7.71 -5.41
C ILE A 190 -17.55 -7.77 -4.65
N SER A 191 -17.88 -6.68 -3.95
CA SER A 191 -19.17 -6.54 -3.29
C SER A 191 -20.22 -6.08 -4.30
N ASN A 192 -21.38 -6.75 -4.28
CA ASN A 192 -22.59 -6.32 -5.00
C ASN A 192 -23.40 -5.28 -4.21
N HIS A 193 -22.99 -4.94 -2.98
CA HIS A 193 -23.68 -3.97 -2.12
C HIS A 193 -22.78 -2.84 -1.59
N LEU A 194 -23.26 -1.62 -1.90
CA LEU A 194 -23.29 -0.29 -1.25
C LEU A 194 -22.03 0.58 -1.03
N ASN A 195 -22.23 1.85 -1.43
CA ASN A 195 -21.42 3.08 -1.39
C ASN A 195 -20.15 3.16 -2.28
N ASP A 196 -20.15 2.46 -3.42
CA ASP A 196 -19.16 2.65 -4.49
C ASP A 196 -19.54 3.77 -5.49
N SER A 197 -20.62 4.52 -5.21
CA SER A 197 -21.09 5.61 -6.07
C SER A 197 -20.00 6.66 -6.31
N TRP A 198 -19.35 7.11 -5.23
CA TRP A 198 -18.21 8.05 -5.31
C TRP A 198 -16.94 7.39 -5.87
N TYR A 199 -16.76 6.08 -5.68
CA TYR A 199 -15.58 5.39 -6.19
C TYR A 199 -15.59 5.25 -7.72
N LYS A 200 -16.78 5.01 -8.32
CA LYS A 200 -16.92 4.76 -9.75
C LYS A 200 -17.22 5.99 -10.61
N ALA A 201 -18.00 6.94 -10.11
CA ALA A 201 -18.52 8.04 -10.92
C ALA A 201 -17.39 8.87 -11.56
N ASP A 202 -16.38 9.22 -10.77
CA ASP A 202 -15.33 10.16 -11.22
C ASP A 202 -14.06 9.45 -11.68
N PHE A 203 -13.84 8.20 -11.23
CA PHE A 203 -12.58 7.51 -11.51
C PHE A 203 -12.51 6.93 -12.93
N LYS A 204 -13.62 6.39 -13.47
CA LYS A 204 -13.64 5.83 -14.83
C LYS A 204 -13.33 6.85 -15.92
N GLU A 205 -13.62 8.13 -15.69
CA GLU A 205 -13.32 9.19 -16.65
C GLU A 205 -11.81 9.51 -16.74
N SER A 206 -11.05 9.17 -15.69
CA SER A 206 -9.65 9.56 -15.57
C SER A 206 -8.66 8.40 -15.68
N TYR A 207 -9.09 7.13 -15.55
CA TYR A 207 -8.20 5.96 -15.63
C TYR A 207 -8.91 4.69 -16.18
N ASP A 208 -8.23 3.99 -17.10
CA ASP A 208 -8.63 2.68 -17.65
C ASP A 208 -8.09 1.54 -16.77
N PHE A 209 -8.98 0.63 -16.37
CA PHE A 209 -8.71 -0.47 -15.45
C PHE A 209 -8.53 -1.84 -16.11
N SER A 210 -8.59 -1.93 -17.44
CA SER A 210 -8.58 -3.21 -18.17
C SER A 210 -7.40 -4.13 -17.81
N ASP A 211 -6.29 -3.56 -17.33
CA ASP A 211 -5.06 -4.28 -17.00
C ASP A 211 -4.91 -4.71 -15.53
N CYS A 212 -5.80 -4.27 -14.62
CA CYS A 212 -5.64 -4.48 -13.17
C CYS A 212 -6.33 -5.75 -12.63
N GLY A 213 -6.86 -6.62 -13.49
CA GLY A 213 -7.37 -7.94 -13.09
C GLY A 213 -8.65 -7.93 -12.25
N PHE A 214 -9.27 -6.77 -12.02
CA PHE A 214 -10.63 -6.69 -11.50
C PHE A 214 -11.58 -7.04 -12.64
N SER A 215 -11.99 -8.31 -12.71
CA SER A 215 -13.04 -8.72 -13.64
C SER A 215 -14.32 -7.93 -13.34
N SER A 216 -14.97 -7.49 -14.41
CA SER A 216 -16.19 -6.67 -14.46
C SER A 216 -17.33 -7.17 -13.57
#